data_AF-A0A538QAJ9-F1
#
_entry.id   AF-A0A538QAJ9-F1
#
_cell.length_a   1.000
_cell.length_b   1.000
_cell.length_c   1.000
_cell.angle_alpha   90.00
_cell.angle_beta   90.00
_cell.angle_gamma   90.00
#
_symmetry.space_group_name_H-M   'P 1'
#
loop_
_entity.id
_entity.type
_entity.pdbx_description
1 polymer ?
#
loop_
_entity_poly.entity_id
_entity_poly.type
_entity_poly.pdbx_seq_one_letter_code
_entity_poly.pdbx_strand_id
1 'polypeptide(L)'
;MKPQLETSTTPGANHTGLAVHPQQLQEMIEGTAEFPPTSSGGPAGIAELRVAYARAGEPHATMPTSSTVSAARLPLIDKLGARLQFERTGTRLYDALISKLDAYGSFEGGPSRQQLLEIREQELGHALLVQDLIKSLGGDPTVITPCASVQATASKGIGDVLLDPRTSFVECLETILVAELADQESWAALVRAAEALGESSLTQKITRAQQTEVEHLTKVRGWLEAADQARTKVARSTR
;
A
#
# COMPACT_ATOMS: atom_id res chain seq x y z
N MET A 1 -1.83 1.85 28.33
CA MET A 1 -1.87 2.20 26.90
C MET A 1 -0.46 2.58 26.49
N LYS A 2 0.09 2.04 25.39
CA LYS A 2 1.42 2.46 24.92
C LYS A 2 1.33 3.89 24.36
N PRO A 3 2.28 4.78 24.65
CA PRO A 3 2.25 6.14 24.09
C PRO A 3 2.41 6.10 22.56
N GLN A 4 1.51 6.78 21.84
CA GLN A 4 1.52 6.85 20.37
C GLN A 4 2.47 7.89 19.79
N LEU A 5 2.78 8.91 20.58
CA LEU A 5 3.48 10.11 20.15
C LEU A 5 4.96 10.09 20.58
N GLU A 6 5.45 8.97 21.09
CA GLU A 6 6.88 8.79 21.32
C GLU A 6 7.58 8.63 19.97
N THR A 7 8.51 9.53 19.68
CA THR A 7 9.33 9.45 18.48
C THR A 7 10.41 8.38 18.69
N SER A 8 10.71 7.61 17.64
CA SER A 8 11.80 6.61 17.60
C SER A 8 13.22 7.21 17.79
N THR A 9 13.32 8.48 18.15
CA THR A 9 14.59 9.21 18.32
C THR A 9 15.22 9.00 19.69
N THR A 10 14.59 8.25 20.59
CA THR A 10 15.20 7.83 21.86
C THR A 10 16.46 7.01 21.55
N PRO A 11 17.67 7.44 21.99
CA PRO A 11 18.88 6.66 21.78
C PRO A 11 18.70 5.25 22.33
N GLY A 12 18.98 4.24 21.49
CA GLY A 12 18.84 2.83 21.82
C GLY A 12 20.07 2.02 21.44
N ALA A 13 20.01 0.70 21.62
CA ALA A 13 21.08 -0.22 21.24
C ALA A 13 21.13 -0.48 19.71
N ASN A 14 20.94 0.56 18.89
CA ASN A 14 21.15 0.45 17.46
C ASN A 14 22.65 0.33 17.18
N HIS A 15 23.06 -0.84 16.70
CA HIS A 15 24.45 -1.17 16.37
C HIS A 15 24.82 -0.80 14.92
N THR A 16 23.92 -0.17 14.16
CA THR A 16 24.25 0.28 12.80
C THR A 16 25.10 1.55 12.84
N GLY A 17 26.07 1.64 11.93
CA GLY A 17 26.97 2.79 11.78
C GLY A 17 28.42 2.41 12.07
N LEU A 18 29.34 2.72 11.15
CA LEU A 18 30.75 2.32 11.28
C LEU A 18 31.43 2.95 12.51
N ALA A 19 30.98 4.13 12.94
CA ALA A 19 31.56 4.86 14.06
C ALA A 19 31.44 4.10 15.41
N VAL A 20 30.44 3.23 15.57
CA VAL A 20 30.26 2.46 16.81
C VAL A 20 31.03 1.13 16.81
N HIS A 21 31.66 0.75 15.69
CA HIS A 21 32.33 -0.55 15.48
C HIS A 21 33.67 -0.44 14.73
N PRO A 22 34.70 0.25 15.27
CA PRO A 22 35.95 0.50 14.57
C PRO A 22 36.80 -0.75 14.32
N GLN A 23 36.71 -1.76 15.20
CA GLN A 23 37.42 -3.03 15.03
C GLN A 23 36.82 -3.86 13.90
N GLN A 24 35.48 -4.02 13.89
CA GLN A 24 34.78 -4.72 12.80
C GLN A 24 34.95 -4.03 11.45
N LEU A 25 35.10 -2.70 11.43
CA LEU A 25 35.47 -1.97 10.21
C LEU A 25 36.84 -2.42 9.68
N GLN A 26 37.85 -2.53 10.55
CA GLN A 26 39.18 -2.97 10.15
C GLN A 26 39.15 -4.42 9.63
N GLU A 27 38.46 -5.31 10.34
CA GLU A 27 38.25 -6.70 9.91
C GLU A 27 37.51 -6.79 8.57
N MET A 28 36.49 -5.95 8.34
CA MET A 28 35.81 -5.87 7.04
C MET A 28 36.76 -5.45 5.91
N ILE A 29 37.62 -4.45 6.14
CA ILE A 29 38.61 -3.99 5.16
C ILE A 29 39.59 -5.12 4.83
N GLU A 30 40.14 -5.78 5.85
CA GLU A 30 41.04 -6.92 5.69
C GLU A 30 40.36 -8.08 4.94
N GLY A 31 39.09 -8.36 5.27
CA GLY A 31 38.27 -9.36 4.58
C GLY A 31 38.09 -9.08 3.10
N THR A 32 38.09 -7.81 2.65
CA THR A 32 38.03 -7.52 1.20
C THR A 32 39.30 -7.94 0.45
N ALA A 33 40.44 -8.04 1.14
CA ALA A 33 41.69 -8.54 0.56
C ALA A 33 41.75 -10.07 0.59
N GLU A 34 41.24 -10.71 1.65
CA GLU A 34 41.22 -12.17 1.81
C GLU A 34 40.17 -12.84 0.92
N PHE A 35 38.99 -12.21 0.78
CA PHE A 35 37.86 -12.70 -0.01
C PHE A 35 37.57 -11.76 -1.18
N PRO A 36 38.43 -11.72 -2.21
CA PRO A 36 38.19 -10.87 -3.36
C PRO A 36 36.88 -11.28 -4.05
N PRO A 37 36.13 -10.31 -4.61
CA PRO A 37 34.91 -10.62 -5.35
C PRO A 37 35.15 -11.64 -6.46
N THR A 38 34.23 -12.60 -6.60
CA THR A 38 34.28 -13.62 -7.68
C THR A 38 33.91 -13.07 -9.06
N SER A 39 33.56 -11.79 -9.13
CA SER A 39 33.28 -11.06 -10.36
C SER A 39 33.93 -9.68 -10.26
N SER A 40 34.47 -9.18 -11.38
CA SER A 40 34.94 -7.79 -11.48
C SER A 40 33.84 -6.79 -11.14
N GLY A 41 32.57 -7.20 -11.29
CA GLY A 41 31.40 -6.47 -10.84
C GLY A 41 31.24 -5.10 -11.50
N GLY A 42 30.13 -4.44 -11.18
CA GLY A 42 29.88 -3.06 -11.61
C GLY A 42 28.39 -2.79 -11.85
N PRO A 43 27.95 -1.52 -11.74
CA PRO A 43 26.57 -1.15 -12.02
C PRO A 43 26.08 -1.61 -13.40
N ALA A 44 26.96 -1.61 -14.41
CA ALA A 44 26.67 -2.06 -15.78
C ALA A 44 26.36 -3.56 -15.85
N GLY A 45 27.21 -4.42 -15.29
CA GLY A 45 27.00 -5.87 -15.31
C GLY A 45 25.72 -6.28 -14.56
N ILE A 46 25.40 -5.62 -13.44
CA ILE A 46 24.13 -5.84 -12.73
C ILE A 46 22.94 -5.39 -13.59
N ALA A 47 23.06 -4.27 -14.31
CA ALA A 47 21.99 -3.79 -15.20
C ALA A 47 21.75 -4.76 -16.36
N GLU A 48 22.81 -5.28 -16.99
CA GLU A 48 22.71 -6.30 -18.05
C GLU A 48 22.01 -7.56 -17.54
N LEU A 49 22.35 -8.02 -16.32
CA LEU A 49 21.71 -9.18 -15.72
C LEU A 49 20.22 -8.91 -15.46
N ARG A 50 19.86 -7.74 -14.91
CA ARG A 50 18.45 -7.35 -14.74
C ARG A 50 17.69 -7.33 -16.07
N VAL A 51 18.30 -6.86 -17.15
CA VAL A 51 17.72 -6.92 -18.50
C VAL A 51 17.51 -8.35 -18.96
N ALA A 52 18.50 -9.23 -18.77
CA ALA A 52 18.40 -10.64 -19.14
C ALA A 52 17.25 -11.34 -18.40
N TYR A 53 17.17 -11.15 -17.08
CA TYR A 53 16.07 -11.70 -16.25
C TYR A 53 14.72 -11.12 -16.63
N ALA A 54 14.63 -9.81 -16.90
CA ALA A 54 13.38 -9.18 -17.32
C ALA A 54 12.89 -9.70 -18.68
N ARG A 55 13.80 -9.98 -19.62
CA ARG A 55 13.46 -10.58 -20.92
C ARG A 55 13.02 -12.04 -20.82
N ALA A 56 13.60 -12.79 -19.87
CA ALA A 56 13.26 -14.18 -19.62
C ALA A 56 12.00 -14.34 -18.75
N GLY A 57 11.55 -13.27 -18.09
CA GLY A 57 10.41 -13.29 -17.18
C GLY A 57 9.09 -13.60 -17.89
N GLU A 58 8.26 -14.38 -17.23
CA GLU A 58 6.89 -14.68 -17.66
C GLU A 58 5.89 -13.74 -16.97
N PRO A 59 4.68 -13.53 -17.54
CA PRO A 59 3.63 -12.77 -16.88
C PRO A 59 3.29 -13.35 -15.49
N HIS A 60 3.07 -12.47 -14.50
CA HIS A 60 2.73 -12.89 -13.13
C HIS A 60 1.42 -13.69 -13.01
N ALA A 61 0.48 -13.47 -13.94
CA ALA A 61 -0.73 -14.27 -14.09
C ALA A 61 -1.23 -14.15 -15.54
N THR A 62 -2.23 -14.94 -15.89
CA THR A 62 -2.90 -14.94 -17.20
C THR A 62 -4.41 -14.89 -17.05
N MET A 63 -5.10 -14.27 -18.02
CA MET A 63 -6.56 -14.31 -18.07
C MET A 63 -7.07 -15.73 -18.45
N PRO A 64 -8.24 -16.17 -17.96
CA PRO A 64 -8.83 -17.45 -18.34
C PRO A 64 -9.16 -17.51 -19.84
N THR A 65 -8.92 -18.67 -20.45
CA THR A 65 -9.20 -18.92 -21.88
C THR A 65 -10.69 -19.03 -22.19
N SER A 66 -11.53 -19.35 -21.19
CA SER A 66 -12.98 -19.50 -21.32
C SER A 66 -13.77 -18.22 -21.01
N SER A 67 -13.14 -17.04 -21.09
CA SER A 67 -13.79 -15.78 -20.77
C SER A 67 -14.88 -15.43 -21.79
N THR A 68 -16.08 -15.10 -21.31
CA THR A 68 -17.17 -14.53 -22.14
C THR A 68 -16.96 -13.04 -22.46
N VAL A 69 -15.89 -12.44 -21.94
CA VAL A 69 -15.54 -11.03 -22.14
C VAL A 69 -14.85 -10.84 -23.50
N SER A 70 -15.29 -9.84 -24.26
CA SER A 70 -14.64 -9.48 -25.53
C SER A 70 -13.21 -8.98 -25.32
N ALA A 71 -12.33 -9.20 -26.32
CA ALA A 71 -10.94 -8.76 -26.25
C ALA A 71 -10.78 -7.25 -25.96
N ALA A 72 -11.69 -6.42 -26.48
CA ALA A 72 -11.71 -4.98 -26.22
C ALA A 72 -11.96 -4.61 -24.74
N ARG A 73 -12.70 -5.45 -24.00
CA ARG A 73 -13.04 -5.23 -22.59
C ARG A 73 -12.04 -5.87 -21.61
N LEU A 74 -11.18 -6.78 -22.08
CA LEU A 74 -10.20 -7.46 -21.22
C LEU A 74 -9.30 -6.49 -20.43
N PRO A 75 -8.77 -5.39 -21.01
CA PRO A 75 -7.96 -4.44 -20.24
C PRO A 75 -8.72 -3.78 -19.08
N LEU A 76 -10.01 -3.48 -19.27
CA LEU A 76 -10.86 -2.93 -18.22
C LEU A 76 -11.14 -3.99 -17.13
N ILE A 77 -11.43 -5.23 -17.53
CA ILE A 77 -11.60 -6.35 -16.58
C ILE A 77 -10.33 -6.57 -15.76
N ASP A 78 -9.14 -6.52 -16.38
CA ASP A 78 -7.88 -6.68 -15.67
C ASP A 78 -7.68 -5.57 -14.63
N LYS A 79 -7.97 -4.31 -14.98
CA LYS A 79 -7.93 -3.19 -14.03
C LYS A 79 -8.97 -3.30 -12.92
N LEU A 80 -10.19 -3.75 -13.22
CA LEU A 80 -11.22 -4.00 -12.20
C LEU A 80 -10.82 -5.14 -11.28
N GLY A 81 -10.14 -6.18 -11.78
CA GLY A 81 -9.57 -7.24 -10.95
C GLY A 81 -8.54 -6.69 -9.95
N ALA A 82 -7.65 -5.80 -10.42
CA ALA A 82 -6.70 -5.12 -9.54
C ALA A 82 -7.40 -4.25 -8.49
N ARG A 83 -8.44 -3.52 -8.90
CA ARG A 83 -9.23 -2.70 -7.99
C ARG A 83 -9.88 -3.54 -6.91
N LEU A 84 -10.56 -4.63 -7.30
CA LEU A 84 -11.18 -5.57 -6.37
C LEU A 84 -10.17 -6.14 -5.36
N GLN A 85 -8.98 -6.51 -5.83
CA GLN A 85 -7.92 -6.99 -4.95
C GLN A 85 -7.48 -5.91 -3.94
N PHE A 86 -7.40 -4.65 -4.37
CA PHE A 86 -7.04 -3.55 -3.49
C PHE A 86 -8.14 -3.25 -2.48
N GLU A 87 -9.41 -3.16 -2.85
CA GLU A 87 -10.53 -2.92 -1.90
C GLU A 87 -10.58 -4.00 -0.80
N ARG A 88 -10.39 -5.26 -1.20
CA ARG A 88 -10.29 -6.39 -0.25
C ARG A 88 -9.10 -6.27 0.70
N THR A 89 -8.03 -5.60 0.26
CA THR A 89 -6.87 -5.31 1.08
C THR A 89 -7.16 -4.11 1.97
N GLY A 90 -7.69 -3.01 1.44
CA GLY A 90 -8.11 -1.81 2.16
C GLY A 90 -9.01 -2.12 3.35
N THR A 91 -10.04 -2.94 3.15
CA THR A 91 -10.92 -3.42 4.24
C THR A 91 -10.12 -4.04 5.40
N ARG A 92 -9.13 -4.91 5.09
CA ARG A 92 -8.29 -5.58 6.09
C ARG A 92 -7.26 -4.64 6.72
N LEU A 93 -6.75 -3.67 5.96
CA LEU A 93 -5.85 -2.65 6.46
C LEU A 93 -6.57 -1.78 7.49
N TYR A 94 -7.81 -1.37 7.23
CA TYR A 94 -8.62 -0.65 8.21
C TYR A 94 -8.98 -1.50 9.43
N ASP A 95 -9.28 -2.81 9.27
CA ASP A 95 -9.44 -3.73 10.42
C ASP A 95 -8.18 -3.77 11.30
N ALA A 96 -6.98 -3.82 10.69
CA ALA A 96 -5.70 -3.77 11.40
C ALA A 96 -5.45 -2.40 12.06
N LEU A 97 -5.78 -1.31 11.38
CA LEU A 97 -5.66 0.06 11.90
C LEU A 97 -6.58 0.29 13.10
N ILE A 98 -7.81 -0.23 13.06
CA ILE A 98 -8.72 -0.21 14.22
C ILE A 98 -8.11 -0.97 15.39
N SER A 99 -7.49 -2.13 15.14
CA SER A 99 -6.80 -2.89 16.19
C SER A 99 -5.63 -2.09 16.81
N LYS A 100 -4.91 -1.31 16.00
CA LYS A 100 -3.86 -0.39 16.48
C LYS A 100 -4.46 0.76 17.30
N LEU A 101 -5.58 1.33 16.88
CA LEU A 101 -6.32 2.33 17.66
C LEU A 101 -6.74 1.73 19.01
N ASP A 102 -7.31 0.54 19.03
CA ASP A 102 -7.79 -0.12 20.25
C ASP A 102 -6.64 -0.40 21.24
N ALA A 103 -5.43 -0.70 20.74
CA ALA A 103 -4.25 -0.97 21.57
C ALA A 103 -3.57 0.30 22.12
N TYR A 104 -3.56 1.38 21.34
CA TYR A 104 -2.75 2.56 21.60
C TYR A 104 -3.57 3.83 21.93
N GLY A 105 -4.89 3.83 21.71
CA GLY A 105 -5.80 4.96 21.90
C GLY A 105 -5.91 5.87 20.69
N SER A 106 -6.43 7.08 20.88
CA SER A 106 -6.37 8.16 19.89
C SER A 106 -5.63 9.36 20.49
N PHE A 107 -5.52 10.44 19.72
CA PHE A 107 -4.88 11.69 20.11
C PHE A 107 -5.79 12.90 19.79
N GLU A 108 -5.45 14.09 20.28
CA GLU A 108 -6.18 15.32 19.98
C GLU A 108 -6.21 15.57 18.47
N GLY A 109 -7.41 15.61 17.88
CA GLY A 109 -7.59 15.74 16.42
C GLY A 109 -7.39 14.45 15.61
N GLY A 110 -7.11 13.33 16.27
CA GLY A 110 -7.01 12.02 15.66
C GLY A 110 -8.37 11.37 15.35
N PRO A 111 -8.37 10.21 14.68
CA PRO A 111 -9.59 9.49 14.34
C PRO A 111 -10.30 8.95 15.59
N SER A 112 -11.62 8.96 15.56
CA SER A 112 -12.44 8.10 16.40
C SER A 112 -12.53 6.68 15.81
N ARG A 113 -12.79 5.69 16.68
CA ARG A 113 -13.03 4.30 16.25
C ARG A 113 -14.18 4.21 15.25
N GLN A 114 -15.24 5.00 15.46
CA GLN A 114 -16.41 5.04 14.58
C GLN A 114 -16.07 5.53 13.18
N GLN A 115 -15.23 6.57 13.05
CA GLN A 115 -14.77 7.04 11.73
C GLN A 115 -13.96 5.98 10.98
N LEU A 116 -13.11 5.21 11.68
CA LEU A 116 -12.35 4.14 11.04
C LEU A 116 -13.26 2.98 10.61
N LEU A 117 -14.28 2.63 11.40
CA LEU A 117 -15.30 1.64 11.04
C LEU A 117 -16.10 2.08 9.81
N GLU A 118 -16.48 3.36 9.74
CA GLU A 118 -17.20 3.90 8.59
C GLU A 118 -16.39 3.76 7.30
N ILE A 119 -15.11 4.12 7.33
CA ILE A 119 -14.23 3.93 6.17
C ILE A 119 -14.13 2.45 5.82
N ARG A 120 -13.88 1.58 6.81
CA ARG A 120 -13.82 0.13 6.62
C ARG A 120 -15.06 -0.45 5.93
N GLU A 121 -16.26 0.01 6.30
CA GLU A 121 -17.51 -0.43 5.66
C GLU A 121 -17.67 0.16 4.24
N GLN A 122 -17.16 1.36 4.00
CA GLN A 122 -17.09 1.96 2.67
C GLN A 122 -16.17 1.15 1.74
N GLU A 123 -14.97 0.75 2.21
CA GLU A 123 -14.06 -0.17 1.49
C GLU A 123 -14.74 -1.49 1.10
N LEU A 124 -15.47 -2.08 2.04
CA LEU A 124 -16.23 -3.30 1.76
C LEU A 124 -17.31 -3.04 0.70
N GLY A 125 -18.02 -1.91 0.80
CA GLY A 125 -18.99 -1.46 -0.19
C GLY A 125 -18.38 -1.31 -1.59
N HIS A 126 -17.17 -0.74 -1.68
CA HIS A 126 -16.42 -0.61 -2.91
C HIS A 126 -15.98 -1.97 -3.47
N ALA A 127 -15.51 -2.90 -2.63
CA ALA A 127 -15.19 -4.27 -3.05
C ALA A 127 -16.42 -4.98 -3.64
N LEU A 128 -17.59 -4.81 -3.04
CA LEU A 128 -18.84 -5.38 -3.54
C LEU A 128 -19.27 -4.73 -4.85
N LEU A 129 -19.17 -3.40 -4.96
CA LEU A 129 -19.45 -2.68 -6.19
C LEU A 129 -18.59 -3.21 -7.34
N VAL A 130 -17.27 -3.30 -7.16
CA VAL A 130 -16.36 -3.76 -8.21
C VAL A 130 -16.64 -5.20 -8.62
N GLN A 131 -17.01 -6.09 -7.69
CA GLN A 131 -17.45 -7.45 -8.03
C GLN A 131 -18.65 -7.42 -8.97
N ASP A 132 -19.63 -6.57 -8.71
CA ASP A 132 -20.82 -6.46 -9.55
C ASP A 132 -20.52 -5.80 -10.89
N LEU A 133 -19.57 -4.85 -10.93
CA LEU A 133 -19.08 -4.28 -12.19
C LEU A 133 -18.42 -5.36 -13.07
N ILE A 134 -17.53 -6.19 -12.51
CA ILE A 134 -16.89 -7.30 -13.22
C ILE A 134 -17.94 -8.27 -13.78
N LYS A 135 -18.91 -8.68 -12.95
CA LYS A 135 -20.01 -9.57 -13.40
C LYS A 135 -20.84 -8.93 -14.51
N SER A 136 -21.16 -7.64 -14.42
CA SER A 136 -21.97 -6.93 -15.42
C SER A 136 -21.32 -6.87 -16.80
N LEU A 137 -19.99 -6.92 -16.84
CA LEU A 137 -19.20 -6.97 -18.07
C LEU A 137 -18.97 -8.42 -18.57
N GLY A 138 -19.54 -9.42 -17.88
CA GLY A 138 -19.40 -10.84 -18.20
C GLY A 138 -18.09 -11.46 -17.69
N GLY A 139 -17.38 -10.80 -16.77
CA GLY A 139 -16.18 -11.32 -16.12
C GLY A 139 -16.48 -12.12 -14.85
N ASP A 140 -15.48 -12.86 -14.39
CA ASP A 140 -15.53 -13.61 -13.12
C ASP A 140 -14.67 -12.90 -12.05
N PRO A 141 -15.27 -12.37 -10.96
CA PRO A 141 -14.55 -11.65 -9.91
C PRO A 141 -13.70 -12.52 -8.99
N THR A 142 -13.67 -13.84 -9.21
CA THR A 142 -12.78 -14.77 -8.50
C THR A 142 -11.43 -14.95 -9.20
N VAL A 143 -11.31 -14.48 -10.44
CA VAL A 143 -10.07 -14.55 -11.23
C VAL A 143 -9.03 -13.60 -10.63
N ILE A 144 -7.84 -14.13 -10.37
CA ILE A 144 -6.65 -13.32 -10.10
C ILE A 144 -6.10 -12.87 -11.46
N THR A 145 -6.48 -11.67 -11.88
CA THR A 145 -6.03 -11.09 -13.15
C THR A 145 -4.55 -10.69 -13.07
N PRO A 146 -3.86 -10.50 -14.21
CA PRO A 146 -2.46 -10.04 -14.21
C PRO A 146 -2.22 -8.80 -13.35
N CYS A 147 -3.03 -7.75 -13.50
CA CYS A 147 -2.93 -6.54 -12.68
C CYS A 147 -3.30 -6.80 -11.21
N ALA A 148 -4.26 -7.70 -10.91
CA ALA A 148 -4.55 -8.09 -9.53
C ALA A 148 -3.37 -8.76 -8.84
N SER A 149 -2.66 -9.64 -9.56
CA SER A 149 -1.45 -10.30 -9.05
C SER A 149 -0.33 -9.29 -8.74
N VAL A 150 -0.12 -8.32 -9.63
CA VAL A 150 0.87 -7.25 -9.41
C VAL A 150 0.45 -6.36 -8.25
N GLN A 151 -0.83 -5.96 -8.19
CA GLN A 151 -1.35 -5.10 -7.13
C GLN A 151 -1.19 -5.74 -5.75
N ALA A 152 -1.46 -7.04 -5.62
CA ALA A 152 -1.23 -7.78 -4.38
C ALA A 152 0.24 -7.76 -3.94
N THR A 153 1.18 -7.81 -4.89
CA THR A 153 2.61 -7.72 -4.61
C THR A 153 3.00 -6.29 -4.20
N ALA A 154 2.50 -5.30 -4.93
CA ALA A 154 2.81 -3.88 -4.70
C ALA A 154 2.32 -3.39 -3.33
N SER A 155 1.15 -3.85 -2.88
CA SER A 155 0.56 -3.42 -1.60
C SER A 155 1.08 -4.18 -0.37
N LYS A 156 1.88 -5.25 -0.54
CA LYS A 156 2.31 -6.14 0.55
C LYS A 156 2.96 -5.39 1.72
N GLY A 157 3.87 -4.46 1.41
CA GLY A 157 4.61 -3.71 2.43
C GLY A 157 3.71 -2.87 3.34
N ILE A 158 2.53 -2.45 2.87
CA ILE A 158 1.56 -1.68 3.67
C ILE A 158 1.02 -2.57 4.79
N GLY A 159 0.60 -3.80 4.44
CA GLY A 159 0.11 -4.78 5.42
C GLY A 159 1.18 -5.20 6.41
N ASP A 160 2.42 -5.38 5.94
CA ASP A 160 3.57 -5.75 6.79
C ASP A 160 3.79 -4.68 7.88
N VAL A 161 3.66 -3.39 7.56
CA VAL A 161 3.77 -2.30 8.56
C VAL A 161 2.60 -2.31 9.54
N LEU A 162 1.36 -2.45 9.07
CA LEU A 162 0.18 -2.38 9.93
C LEU A 162 0.09 -3.56 10.91
N LEU A 163 0.60 -4.73 10.52
CA LEU A 163 0.58 -5.94 11.33
C LEU A 163 1.85 -6.12 12.18
N ASP A 164 2.90 -5.34 11.96
CA ASP A 164 4.10 -5.40 12.78
C ASP A 164 3.78 -4.94 14.22
N PRO A 165 4.01 -5.76 15.27
CA PRO A 165 3.70 -5.36 16.65
C PRO A 165 4.56 -4.19 17.17
N ARG A 166 5.62 -3.80 16.45
CA ARG A 166 6.54 -2.72 16.80
C ARG A 166 6.10 -1.36 16.27
N THR A 167 5.20 -1.32 15.29
CA THR A 167 4.74 -0.05 14.69
C THR A 167 3.65 0.59 15.56
N SER A 168 3.76 1.89 15.74
CA SER A 168 2.79 2.74 16.42
C SER A 168 1.56 3.00 15.54
N PHE A 169 0.48 3.47 16.17
CA PHE A 169 -0.72 3.86 15.44
C PHE A 169 -0.47 4.97 14.41
N VAL A 170 0.38 5.95 14.73
CA VAL A 170 0.67 7.06 13.81
C VAL A 170 1.52 6.59 12.62
N GLU A 171 2.50 5.73 12.82
CA GLU A 171 3.25 5.10 11.71
C GLU A 171 2.31 4.27 10.81
N CYS A 172 1.31 3.60 11.39
CA CYS A 172 0.26 2.94 10.61
C CYS A 172 -0.61 3.94 9.83
N LEU A 173 -0.96 5.09 10.39
CA LEU A 173 -1.69 6.15 9.67
C LEU A 173 -0.85 6.72 8.51
N GLU A 174 0.46 6.92 8.71
CA GLU A 174 1.39 7.38 7.67
C GLU A 174 1.45 6.37 6.52
N THR A 175 1.39 5.07 6.85
CA THR A 175 1.36 3.99 5.86
C THR A 175 0.02 3.88 5.15
N ILE A 176 -1.10 4.11 5.86
CA ILE A 176 -2.44 4.19 5.27
C ILE A 176 -2.52 5.34 4.25
N LEU A 177 -1.86 6.48 4.50
CA LEU A 177 -1.79 7.55 3.50
C LEU A 177 -1.23 7.07 2.15
N VAL A 178 -0.26 6.16 2.15
CA VAL A 178 0.27 5.54 0.91
C VAL A 178 -0.81 4.73 0.20
N ALA A 179 -1.62 3.98 0.96
CA ALA A 179 -2.75 3.24 0.40
C ALA A 179 -3.79 4.18 -0.22
N GLU A 180 -4.24 5.19 0.52
CA GLU A 180 -5.25 6.17 0.08
C GLU A 180 -4.83 6.97 -1.16
N LEU A 181 -3.55 7.35 -1.25
CA LEU A 181 -3.02 8.04 -2.43
C LEU A 181 -3.04 7.14 -3.68
N ALA A 182 -2.65 5.87 -3.52
CA ALA A 182 -2.72 4.90 -4.60
C ALA A 182 -4.18 4.58 -4.97
N ASP A 183 -5.07 4.60 -3.98
CA ASP A 183 -6.49 4.33 -4.14
C ASP A 183 -7.15 5.36 -5.06
N GLN A 184 -7.00 6.63 -4.69
CA GLN A 184 -7.61 7.76 -5.39
C GLN A 184 -7.21 7.82 -6.87
N GLU A 185 -5.92 7.62 -7.19
CA GLU A 185 -5.46 7.63 -8.59
C GLU A 185 -5.95 6.39 -9.35
N SER A 186 -6.05 5.24 -8.69
CA SER A 186 -6.52 4.01 -9.32
C SER A 186 -7.99 4.09 -9.71
N TRP A 187 -8.84 4.71 -8.90
CA TRP A 187 -10.23 5.02 -9.30
C TRP A 187 -10.30 5.99 -10.47
N ALA A 188 -9.46 7.03 -10.49
CA ALA A 188 -9.38 7.96 -11.62
C ALA A 188 -8.98 7.24 -12.93
N ALA A 189 -8.03 6.31 -12.85
CA ALA A 189 -7.60 5.51 -14.00
C ALA A 189 -8.72 4.58 -14.51
N LEU A 190 -9.57 4.05 -13.62
CA LEU A 190 -10.72 3.24 -14.01
C LEU A 190 -11.80 4.05 -14.73
N VAL A 191 -12.07 5.27 -14.29
CA VAL A 191 -13.01 6.20 -14.99
C VAL A 191 -12.55 6.38 -16.43
N ARG A 192 -11.27 6.73 -16.65
CA ARG A 192 -10.70 6.92 -18.00
C ARG A 192 -10.80 5.66 -18.86
N ALA A 193 -10.56 4.48 -18.27
CA ALA A 193 -10.66 3.21 -18.98
C ALA A 193 -12.10 2.86 -19.37
N ALA A 194 -13.08 3.17 -18.50
CA ALA A 194 -14.51 2.96 -18.78
C ALA A 194 -15.04 3.92 -19.86
N GLU A 195 -14.65 5.20 -19.79
CA GLU A 195 -15.01 6.22 -20.78
C GLU A 195 -14.50 5.87 -22.18
N ALA A 196 -13.26 5.38 -22.29
CA ALA A 196 -12.68 4.97 -23.56
C ALA A 196 -13.45 3.83 -24.25
N LEU A 197 -14.24 3.06 -23.49
CA LEU A 197 -15.09 1.98 -24.00
C LEU A 197 -16.56 2.42 -24.19
N GLY A 198 -16.91 3.66 -23.87
CA GLY A 198 -18.29 4.17 -23.97
C GLY A 198 -19.26 3.61 -22.91
N GLU A 199 -18.74 3.08 -21.80
CA GLU A 199 -19.52 2.41 -20.75
C GLU A 199 -20.10 3.43 -19.74
N SER A 200 -20.96 4.35 -20.18
CA SER A 200 -21.42 5.51 -19.39
C SER A 200 -22.03 5.14 -18.02
N SER A 201 -22.75 4.03 -17.92
CA SER A 201 -23.32 3.57 -16.64
C SER A 201 -22.23 3.12 -15.67
N LEU A 202 -21.17 2.49 -16.18
CA LEU A 202 -20.02 2.05 -15.40
C LEU A 202 -19.26 3.26 -14.87
N THR A 203 -18.98 4.22 -15.77
CA THR A 203 -18.29 5.48 -15.44
C THR A 203 -18.98 6.19 -14.28
N GLN A 204 -20.30 6.38 -14.32
CA GLN A 204 -21.04 7.04 -13.25
C GLN A 204 -20.89 6.35 -11.89
N LYS A 205 -20.95 5.01 -11.86
CA LYS A 205 -20.79 4.23 -10.62
C LYS A 205 -19.37 4.37 -10.05
N ILE A 206 -18.36 4.28 -10.92
CA ILE A 206 -16.95 4.41 -10.55
C ILE A 206 -16.65 5.83 -10.05
N THR A 207 -17.16 6.86 -10.72
CA THR A 207 -17.00 8.27 -10.29
C THR A 207 -17.63 8.52 -8.93
N ARG A 208 -18.77 7.88 -8.61
CA ARG A 208 -19.39 8.00 -7.29
C ARG A 208 -18.52 7.40 -6.20
N ALA A 209 -17.96 6.20 -6.41
CA ALA A 209 -17.02 5.58 -5.46
C ALA A 209 -15.79 6.46 -5.25
N GLN A 210 -15.22 7.00 -6.33
CA GLN A 210 -14.07 7.92 -6.28
C GLN A 210 -14.30 9.14 -5.38
N GLN A 211 -15.53 9.67 -5.28
CA GLN A 211 -15.82 10.80 -4.40
C GLN A 211 -15.67 10.45 -2.92
N THR A 212 -16.03 9.23 -2.54
CA THR A 212 -15.84 8.71 -1.18
C THR A 212 -14.36 8.61 -0.83
N GLU A 213 -13.52 8.18 -1.77
CA GLU A 213 -12.06 8.09 -1.57
C GLU A 213 -11.39 9.45 -1.35
N VAL A 214 -11.91 10.51 -1.99
CA VAL A 214 -11.41 11.88 -1.76
C VAL A 214 -11.65 12.29 -0.30
N GLU A 215 -12.77 11.88 0.29
CA GLU A 215 -13.07 12.13 1.69
C GLU A 215 -12.15 11.33 2.63
N HIS A 216 -11.87 10.06 2.31
CA HIS A 216 -10.95 9.22 3.08
C HIS A 216 -9.54 9.80 3.12
N LEU A 217 -8.99 10.13 1.94
CA LEU A 217 -7.68 10.77 1.82
C LEU A 217 -7.62 12.10 2.59
N THR A 218 -8.69 12.89 2.54
CA THR A 218 -8.78 14.16 3.28
C THR A 218 -8.75 13.93 4.80
N LYS A 219 -9.50 12.94 5.29
CA LYS A 219 -9.51 12.57 6.72
C LYS A 219 -8.12 12.11 7.18
N VAL A 220 -7.49 11.20 6.44
CA VAL A 220 -6.16 10.66 6.80
C VAL A 220 -5.10 11.75 6.86
N ARG A 221 -5.09 12.68 5.88
CA ARG A 221 -4.20 13.85 5.91
C ARG A 221 -4.44 14.73 7.14
N GLY A 222 -5.69 15.02 7.46
CA GLY A 222 -6.04 15.83 8.64
C GLY A 222 -5.60 15.18 9.95
N TRP A 223 -5.75 13.86 10.08
CA TRP A 223 -5.28 13.12 11.25
C TRP A 223 -3.76 13.14 11.40
N LEU A 224 -3.02 13.02 10.30
CA LEU A 224 -1.56 13.09 10.32
C LEU A 224 -1.07 14.50 10.68
N GLU A 225 -1.69 15.55 10.14
CA GLU A 225 -1.39 16.92 10.52
C GLU A 225 -1.61 17.15 12.03
N ALA A 226 -2.72 16.65 12.57
CA ALA A 226 -3.00 16.69 14.01
C ALA A 226 -1.95 15.91 14.83
N ALA A 227 -1.50 14.75 14.33
CA ALA A 227 -0.45 13.96 14.99
C ALA A 227 0.88 14.72 15.06
N ASP A 228 1.29 15.39 13.99
CA ASP A 228 2.53 16.19 13.94
C ASP A 228 2.47 17.39 14.88
N GLN A 229 1.32 18.06 14.96
CA GLN A 229 1.08 19.12 15.93
C GLN A 229 1.18 18.59 17.37
N ALA A 230 0.57 17.43 17.65
CA ALA A 230 0.63 16.81 18.97
C ALA A 230 2.07 16.39 19.36
N ARG A 231 2.82 15.76 18.45
CA ARG A 231 4.26 15.43 18.65
C ARG A 231 5.07 16.68 18.97
N THR A 232 4.84 17.78 18.24
CA THR A 232 5.54 19.06 18.47
C THR A 232 5.24 19.65 19.85
N LYS A 233 3.97 19.58 20.31
CA LYS A 233 3.59 20.03 21.66
C LYS A 233 4.30 19.22 22.74
N VAL A 234 4.34 17.89 22.61
CA VAL A 234 5.02 16.99 23.56
C VAL A 234 6.51 17.30 23.63
N ALA A 235 7.19 17.44 22.49
CA ALA A 235 8.61 17.75 22.42
C ALA A 235 8.98 19.11 23.04
N ARG A 236 8.07 20.10 23.00
CA ARG A 236 8.27 21.40 23.67
C ARG A 236 8.04 21.34 25.17
N SER A 237 7.16 20.45 25.65
CA SER A 237 6.87 20.28 27.08
C SER A 237 7.93 19.48 27.84
N THR A 238 8.81 18.76 27.13
CA THR A 238 9.89 17.93 27.69
C THR A 238 11.25 18.62 27.71
N ARG A 239 11.31 19.87 27.24
CA ARG A 239 12.45 20.78 27.39
C ARG A 239 12.21 21.74 28.55
#